data_AF-M2MS04-F1
#
_entry.id   AF-M2MS04-F1
#
_cell.length_a   1.000
_cell.length_b   1.000
_cell.length_c   1.000
_cell.angle_alpha   90.00
_cell.angle_beta   90.00
_cell.angle_gamma   90.00
#
_symmetry.space_group_name_H-M   'P 1'
#
loop_
_entity.id
_entity.type
_entity.pdbx_description
1 polymer ?
#
loop_
_entity_poly.entity_id
_entity_poly.type
_entity_poly.pdbx_seq_one_letter_code
_entity_poly.pdbx_strand_id
1 'polypeptide(L)'
;MPVTVQPAGTTTTVRPKRQPKTECRATQVVPLFEKLKAGEPVFIDMEFQDYKVAGEKQHHRIGRVAIINHAGEVVLDVFPAYRSEPNVKKILPPRRFGVNWSDLYFDNGAVPAEKVERWVKEMVKDRTVVVHGGTHDLTAFYIEQDVWATSTIVDTQWLYSGVAGNSKPSLLDCVESELGLDHFRSGGEHSPVEDAEATRQLYLRAQSGERKSDDAKVDEGDSSHYRHGR
;
A
#
# COMPACT_ATOMS: atom_id res chain seq x y z
N MET A 1 -56.36 52.06 29.16
CA MET A 1 -55.07 52.16 28.46
C MET A 1 -54.22 50.96 28.87
N PRO A 2 -54.01 49.96 28.00
CA PRO A 2 -53.27 48.75 28.34
C PRO A 2 -51.76 48.96 28.20
N VAL A 3 -50.98 48.36 29.11
CA VAL A 3 -49.51 48.32 29.06
C VAL A 3 -49.11 47.04 28.31
N THR A 4 -48.54 47.21 27.12
CA THR A 4 -48.00 46.10 26.31
C THR A 4 -46.60 45.74 26.79
N VAL A 5 -46.42 44.54 27.31
CA VAL A 5 -45.11 43.96 27.64
C VAL A 5 -44.55 43.29 26.38
N GLN A 6 -43.36 43.72 25.93
CA GLN A 6 -42.64 43.06 24.83
C GLN A 6 -41.92 41.79 25.35
N PRO A 7 -41.93 40.67 24.60
CA PRO A 7 -41.16 39.49 24.99
C PRO A 7 -39.68 39.65 24.63
N ALA A 8 -38.82 39.20 25.55
CA ALA A 8 -37.37 39.16 25.39
C ALA A 8 -36.99 38.16 24.28
N GLY A 9 -36.25 38.62 23.28
CA GLY A 9 -35.69 37.78 22.22
C GLY A 9 -34.56 36.89 22.75
N THR A 10 -34.71 35.58 22.63
CA THR A 10 -33.66 34.61 22.91
C THR A 10 -32.68 34.57 21.74
N THR A 11 -31.53 35.24 21.88
CA THR A 11 -30.43 35.13 20.91
C THR A 11 -29.78 33.75 21.04
N THR A 12 -30.23 32.78 20.24
CA THR A 12 -29.54 31.50 20.12
C THR A 12 -28.23 31.71 19.37
N THR A 13 -27.11 31.75 20.09
CA THR A 13 -25.78 31.75 19.50
C THR A 13 -25.56 30.42 18.78
N VAL A 14 -25.75 30.42 17.46
CA VAL A 14 -25.39 29.30 16.60
C VAL A 14 -23.88 29.14 16.69
N ARG A 15 -23.42 28.10 17.40
CA ARG A 15 -22.01 27.71 17.37
C ARG A 15 -21.61 27.43 15.92
N PRO A 16 -20.50 27.99 15.42
CA PRO A 16 -20.06 27.67 14.07
C PRO A 16 -19.89 26.16 13.94
N LYS A 17 -20.47 25.57 12.90
CA LYS A 17 -20.26 24.17 12.54
C LYS A 17 -18.75 23.96 12.42
N ARG A 18 -18.21 23.06 13.25
CA ARG A 18 -16.82 22.62 13.18
C ARG A 18 -16.56 22.22 11.72
N GLN A 19 -15.55 22.80 11.09
CA GLN A 19 -15.12 22.37 9.76
C GLN A 19 -14.90 20.85 9.78
N PRO A 20 -15.26 20.12 8.70
CA PRO A 20 -14.97 18.70 8.63
C PRO A 20 -13.47 18.51 8.85
N LYS A 21 -13.14 17.73 9.88
CA LYS A 21 -11.78 17.31 10.18
C LYS A 21 -11.34 16.44 9.00
N THR A 22 -10.29 16.86 8.30
CA THR A 22 -9.47 16.11 7.32
C THR A 22 -10.24 15.21 6.35
N GLU A 23 -10.17 15.51 5.06
CA GLU A 23 -10.62 14.56 4.04
C GLU A 23 -9.86 13.24 4.17
N CYS A 24 -10.58 12.11 4.17
CA CYS A 24 -9.97 10.78 4.28
C CYS A 24 -8.97 10.59 3.14
N ARG A 25 -7.73 10.19 3.47
CA ARG A 25 -6.69 9.96 2.45
C ARG A 25 -6.92 8.69 1.63
N ALA A 26 -7.78 7.79 2.12
CA ALA A 26 -8.20 6.59 1.43
C ALA A 26 -9.32 6.93 0.44
N THR A 27 -9.14 6.52 -0.81
CA THR A 27 -9.98 6.93 -1.94
C THR A 27 -11.10 5.95 -2.26
N GLN A 28 -11.01 4.70 -1.79
CA GLN A 28 -11.97 3.63 -2.11
C GLN A 28 -12.27 2.75 -0.89
N VAL A 29 -12.97 3.31 0.10
CA VAL A 29 -13.26 2.67 1.41
C VAL A 29 -14.35 1.59 1.36
N VAL A 30 -15.03 1.45 0.23
CA VAL A 30 -15.99 0.37 -0.05
C VAL A 30 -15.43 -0.43 -1.23
N PRO A 31 -15.39 -1.77 -1.15
CA PRO A 31 -14.84 -2.58 -2.22
C PRO A 31 -15.67 -2.49 -3.51
N LEU A 32 -14.99 -2.33 -4.65
CA LEU A 32 -15.59 -2.37 -5.99
C LEU A 32 -15.43 -3.78 -6.61
N PHE A 33 -16.08 -4.79 -6.02
CA PHE A 33 -15.94 -6.18 -6.46
C PHE A 33 -16.30 -6.40 -7.93
N GLU A 34 -17.21 -5.60 -8.48
CA GLU A 34 -17.61 -5.64 -9.89
C GLU A 34 -16.46 -5.32 -10.86
N LYS A 35 -15.38 -4.68 -10.39
CA LYS A 35 -14.17 -4.39 -11.17
C LYS A 35 -13.18 -5.55 -11.21
N LEU A 36 -13.42 -6.63 -10.49
CA LEU A 36 -12.56 -7.81 -10.45
C LEU A 36 -13.08 -8.88 -11.43
N LYS A 37 -12.40 -9.05 -12.57
CA LYS A 37 -12.78 -10.07 -13.55
C LYS A 37 -12.12 -11.41 -13.25
N ALA A 38 -12.80 -12.52 -13.53
CA ALA A 38 -12.26 -13.85 -13.27
C ALA A 38 -10.95 -14.08 -14.07
N GLY A 39 -9.97 -14.72 -13.43
CA GLY A 39 -8.67 -15.04 -14.04
C GLY A 39 -7.68 -13.87 -14.10
N GLU A 40 -8.11 -12.62 -13.86
CA GLU A 40 -7.19 -11.48 -13.80
C GLU A 40 -6.43 -11.42 -12.46
N PRO A 41 -5.14 -11.02 -12.49
CA PRO A 41 -4.38 -10.77 -11.28
C PRO A 41 -4.88 -9.55 -10.52
N VAL A 42 -4.58 -9.51 -9.23
CA VAL A 42 -4.73 -8.33 -8.38
C VAL A 42 -3.36 -7.89 -7.85
N PHE A 43 -3.19 -6.58 -7.68
CA PHE A 43 -1.95 -5.96 -7.26
C PHE A 43 -2.20 -5.33 -5.90
N ILE A 44 -1.40 -5.70 -4.91
CA ILE A 44 -1.64 -5.32 -3.53
C ILE A 44 -0.36 -4.77 -2.92
N ASP A 45 -0.53 -3.71 -2.14
CA ASP A 45 0.50 -3.15 -1.27
C ASP A 45 -0.14 -2.69 0.03
N MET A 46 0.61 -2.78 1.12
CA MET A 46 0.18 -2.38 2.45
C MET A 46 1.19 -1.49 3.12
N GLU A 47 0.67 -0.45 3.75
CA GLU A 47 1.39 0.23 4.82
C GLU A 47 0.96 -0.33 6.16
N PHE A 48 1.87 -0.39 7.13
CA PHE A 48 1.64 -1.11 8.39
C PHE A 48 1.36 -0.18 9.56
N GLN A 49 0.66 -0.72 10.56
CA GLN A 49 0.72 -0.23 11.92
C GLN A 49 1.33 -1.31 12.80
N ASP A 50 2.01 -0.89 13.86
CA ASP A 50 2.64 -1.81 14.78
C ASP A 50 1.74 -2.08 15.99
N TYR A 51 1.89 -3.25 16.58
CA TYR A 51 1.28 -3.56 17.86
C TYR A 51 2.22 -4.39 18.72
N LYS A 52 1.99 -4.32 20.03
CA LYS A 52 2.75 -5.08 21.02
C LYS A 52 1.83 -5.63 22.08
N VAL A 53 1.79 -6.95 22.20
CA VAL A 53 1.16 -7.66 23.31
C VAL A 53 2.12 -7.65 24.51
N ALA A 54 1.59 -7.50 25.72
CA ALA A 54 2.41 -7.52 26.93
C ALA A 54 3.20 -8.83 27.05
N GLY A 55 4.53 -8.73 27.19
CA GLY A 55 5.43 -9.88 27.25
C GLY A 55 5.91 -10.41 25.90
N GLU A 56 5.41 -9.88 24.78
CA GLU A 56 5.80 -10.30 23.43
C GLU A 56 6.70 -9.27 22.73
N LYS A 57 7.28 -9.68 21.60
CA LYS A 57 7.96 -8.76 20.69
C LYS A 57 6.94 -7.86 19.98
N GLN A 58 7.44 -6.86 19.27
CA GLN A 58 6.58 -6.04 18.42
C GLN A 58 6.19 -6.83 17.15
N HIS A 59 4.96 -6.64 16.70
CA HIS A 59 4.39 -7.24 15.50
C HIS A 59 3.79 -6.16 14.61
N HIS A 60 3.61 -6.48 13.33
CA HIS A 60 3.00 -5.60 12.35
C HIS A 60 1.60 -6.11 12.01
N ARG A 61 0.70 -5.18 11.68
CA ARG A 61 -0.60 -5.48 11.06
C ARG A 61 -0.95 -4.39 10.06
N ILE A 62 -2.01 -4.58 9.30
CA ILE A 62 -2.42 -3.64 8.25
C ILE A 62 -2.66 -2.24 8.85
N GLY A 63 -2.00 -1.22 8.31
CA GLY A 63 -2.20 0.19 8.64
C GLY A 63 -3.04 0.90 7.57
N ARG A 64 -2.77 0.60 6.30
CA ARG A 64 -3.55 0.94 5.11
C ARG A 64 -3.34 -0.15 4.08
N VAL A 65 -4.36 -0.51 3.31
CA VAL A 65 -4.23 -1.47 2.21
C VAL A 65 -4.82 -0.89 0.94
N ALA A 66 -4.13 -1.09 -0.18
CA ALA A 66 -4.65 -0.81 -1.50
C ALA A 66 -4.63 -2.07 -2.37
N ILE A 67 -5.70 -2.27 -3.15
CA ILE A 67 -5.81 -3.31 -4.17
C ILE A 67 -6.18 -2.65 -5.48
N ILE A 68 -5.38 -2.94 -6.51
CA ILE A 68 -5.57 -2.47 -7.88
C ILE A 68 -5.87 -3.68 -8.77
N ASN A 69 -6.80 -3.53 -9.72
CA ASN A 69 -7.09 -4.57 -10.70
C ASN A 69 -6.09 -4.56 -11.87
N HIS A 70 -6.22 -5.52 -12.78
CA HIS A 70 -5.40 -5.58 -14.00
C HIS A 70 -5.45 -4.31 -14.86
N ALA A 71 -6.60 -3.64 -14.91
CA ALA A 71 -6.79 -2.42 -15.70
C ALA A 71 -6.17 -1.16 -15.05
N GLY A 72 -5.59 -1.24 -13.86
CA GLY A 72 -5.05 -0.09 -13.14
C GLY A 72 -6.09 0.71 -12.35
N GLU A 73 -7.27 0.14 -12.11
CA GLU A 73 -8.31 0.78 -11.31
C GLU A 73 -8.16 0.38 -9.83
N VAL A 74 -8.26 1.36 -8.94
CA VAL A 74 -8.31 1.12 -7.48
C VAL A 74 -9.62 0.44 -7.12
N VAL A 75 -9.53 -0.77 -6.59
CA VAL A 75 -10.67 -1.61 -6.18
C VAL A 75 -10.95 -1.47 -4.69
N LEU A 76 -9.88 -1.29 -3.91
CA LEU A 76 -9.91 -1.04 -2.47
C LEU A 76 -8.75 -0.10 -2.13
N ASP A 77 -9.01 0.90 -1.30
CA ASP A 77 -8.00 1.73 -0.65
C ASP A 77 -8.60 2.20 0.67
N VAL A 78 -8.13 1.63 1.79
CA VAL A 78 -8.79 1.78 3.08
C VAL A 78 -7.83 1.66 4.27
N PHE A 79 -8.15 2.40 5.33
CA PHE A 79 -7.50 2.26 6.64
C PHE A 79 -8.32 1.34 7.56
N PRO A 80 -7.78 0.19 8.02
CA PRO A 80 -8.43 -0.66 8.99
C PRO A 80 -8.32 -0.12 10.42
N ALA A 81 -9.47 0.07 11.06
CA ALA A 81 -9.59 0.41 12.47
C ALA A 81 -9.72 -0.87 13.31
N TYR A 82 -8.63 -1.28 13.95
CA TYR A 82 -8.63 -2.35 14.94
C TYR A 82 -9.33 -1.89 16.23
N ARG A 83 -9.99 -2.80 16.93
CA ARG A 83 -10.58 -2.50 18.25
C ARG A 83 -9.50 -2.23 19.30
N SER A 84 -9.90 -1.68 20.44
CA SER A 84 -9.02 -1.67 21.61
C SER A 84 -9.08 -3.02 22.27
N GLU A 85 -7.92 -3.56 22.62
CA GLU A 85 -7.79 -4.89 23.20
C GLU A 85 -7.02 -4.79 24.52
N PRO A 86 -7.40 -5.55 25.56
CA PRO A 86 -6.63 -5.61 26.79
C PRO A 86 -5.20 -6.06 26.51
N ASN A 87 -4.21 -5.41 27.14
CA ASN A 87 -2.79 -5.76 27.03
C ASN A 87 -2.14 -5.60 25.64
N VAL A 88 -2.85 -4.98 24.67
CA VAL A 88 -2.30 -4.69 23.34
C VAL A 88 -2.05 -3.20 23.19
N LYS A 89 -0.78 -2.81 23.02
CA LYS A 89 -0.40 -1.43 22.69
C LYS A 89 -0.33 -1.27 21.18
N LYS A 90 -1.05 -0.28 20.65
CA LYS A 90 -0.97 0.16 19.25
C LYS A 90 0.14 1.19 19.08
N ILE A 91 0.90 1.09 18.00
CA ILE A 91 2.08 1.92 17.71
C ILE A 91 1.99 2.35 16.23
N LEU A 92 2.18 3.64 15.96
CA LEU A 92 2.26 4.11 14.58
C LEU A 92 3.65 3.85 13.99
N PRO A 93 3.74 3.57 12.69
CA PRO A 93 5.03 3.49 12.02
C PRO A 93 5.65 4.90 11.91
N PRO A 94 6.93 5.01 11.49
CA PRO A 94 7.49 6.28 11.05
C PRO A 94 6.60 6.97 10.00
N ARG A 95 6.47 8.31 10.09
CA ARG A 95 5.56 9.10 9.25
C ARG A 95 5.64 8.82 7.74
N ARG A 96 6.84 8.49 7.24
CA ARG A 96 7.07 8.15 5.82
C ARG A 96 6.22 6.99 5.30
N PHE A 97 5.72 6.12 6.18
CA PHE A 97 4.86 4.99 5.83
C PHE A 97 3.37 5.37 5.77
N GLY A 98 3.05 6.67 5.77
CA GLY A 98 1.73 7.14 5.37
C GLY A 98 0.56 6.65 6.23
N VAL A 99 0.76 6.31 7.51
CA VAL A 99 -0.30 5.93 8.46
C VAL A 99 -0.21 6.80 9.71
N ASN A 100 -1.26 7.58 9.99
CA ASN A 100 -1.37 8.44 11.17
C ASN A 100 -2.61 8.08 12.00
N TRP A 101 -2.64 8.54 13.26
CA TRP A 101 -3.75 8.28 14.18
C TRP A 101 -5.10 8.74 13.64
N SER A 102 -5.13 9.90 12.97
CA SER A 102 -6.35 10.45 12.37
C SER A 102 -6.93 9.54 11.30
N ASP A 103 -6.10 8.83 10.53
CA ASP A 103 -6.56 7.95 9.46
C ASP A 103 -7.24 6.69 9.98
N LEU A 104 -6.94 6.30 11.22
CA LEU A 104 -7.48 5.10 11.86
C LEU A 104 -8.81 5.36 12.60
N TYR A 105 -9.37 6.56 12.49
CA TYR A 105 -10.66 6.90 13.11
C TYR A 105 -11.83 6.70 12.15
N PHE A 106 -12.92 6.14 12.68
CA PHE A 106 -14.16 5.92 11.91
C PHE A 106 -14.76 7.22 11.36
N ASP A 107 -14.64 8.35 12.08
CA ASP A 107 -15.11 9.66 11.62
C ASP A 107 -14.27 10.23 10.47
N ASN A 108 -13.10 9.63 10.20
CA ASN A 108 -12.22 9.92 9.08
C ASN A 108 -12.21 8.77 8.04
N GLY A 109 -13.27 7.96 7.97
CA GLY A 109 -13.44 6.95 6.91
C GLY A 109 -12.76 5.61 7.15
N ALA A 110 -12.08 5.40 8.27
CA ALA A 110 -11.55 4.09 8.63
C ALA A 110 -12.69 3.06 8.73
N VAL A 111 -12.40 1.80 8.40
CA VAL A 111 -13.37 0.69 8.39
C VAL A 111 -12.96 -0.36 9.43
N PRO A 112 -13.91 -1.06 10.10
CA PRO A 112 -13.53 -2.11 11.06
C PRO A 112 -12.58 -3.14 10.43
N ALA A 113 -11.47 -3.41 11.10
CA ALA A 113 -10.40 -4.25 10.55
C ALA A 113 -10.89 -5.65 10.16
N GLU A 114 -11.81 -6.24 10.93
CA GLU A 114 -12.41 -7.55 10.63
C GLU A 114 -13.12 -7.55 9.25
N LYS A 115 -13.71 -6.42 8.87
CA LYS A 115 -14.38 -6.26 7.59
C LYS A 115 -13.38 -6.09 6.46
N VAL A 116 -12.35 -5.27 6.68
CA VAL A 116 -11.28 -5.02 5.70
C VAL A 116 -10.52 -6.30 5.39
N GLU A 117 -10.06 -7.03 6.39
CA GLU A 117 -9.32 -8.28 6.19
C GLU A 117 -10.15 -9.34 5.44
N ARG A 118 -11.46 -9.42 5.75
CA ARG A 118 -12.38 -10.31 5.02
C ARG A 118 -12.54 -9.91 3.56
N TRP A 119 -12.69 -8.62 3.27
CA TRP A 119 -12.75 -8.14 1.90
C TRP A 119 -11.48 -8.47 1.13
N VAL A 120 -10.31 -8.24 1.72
CA VAL A 120 -9.04 -8.60 1.07
C VAL A 120 -8.99 -10.10 0.78
N LYS A 121 -9.32 -10.95 1.76
CA LYS A 121 -9.40 -12.40 1.58
C LYS A 121 -10.35 -12.82 0.46
N GLU A 122 -11.52 -12.21 0.35
CA GLU A 122 -12.47 -12.46 -0.74
C GLU A 122 -11.92 -11.99 -2.10
N MET A 123 -11.24 -10.85 -2.14
CA MET A 123 -10.68 -10.29 -3.38
C MET A 123 -9.54 -11.13 -3.93
N VAL A 124 -8.70 -11.70 -3.07
CA VAL A 124 -7.46 -12.41 -3.48
C VAL A 124 -7.70 -13.90 -3.74
N LYS A 125 -8.80 -14.45 -3.24
CA LYS A 125 -9.16 -15.86 -3.35
C LYS A 125 -9.15 -16.34 -4.81
N ASP A 126 -8.47 -17.46 -5.05
CA ASP A 126 -8.37 -18.13 -6.35
C ASP A 126 -7.78 -17.26 -7.47
N ARG A 127 -6.98 -16.24 -7.11
CA ARG A 127 -6.32 -15.32 -8.05
C ARG A 127 -4.81 -15.34 -7.95
N THR A 128 -4.16 -14.83 -8.99
CA THR A 128 -2.79 -14.36 -8.90
C THR A 128 -2.75 -13.05 -8.11
N VAL A 129 -2.01 -13.03 -7.02
CA VAL A 129 -1.75 -11.86 -6.18
C VAL A 129 -0.32 -11.42 -6.43
N VAL A 130 -0.16 -10.18 -6.83
CA VAL A 130 1.13 -9.60 -7.18
C VAL A 130 1.53 -8.56 -6.14
N VAL A 131 2.75 -8.72 -5.62
CA VAL A 131 3.37 -7.87 -4.58
C VAL A 131 4.78 -7.44 -5.00
N HIS A 132 5.40 -6.55 -4.23
CA HIS A 132 6.83 -6.24 -4.34
C HIS A 132 7.51 -6.32 -2.97
N GLY A 133 8.31 -7.35 -2.72
CA GLY A 133 8.92 -7.59 -1.40
C GLY A 133 7.88 -7.98 -0.34
N GLY A 134 6.87 -8.75 -0.73
CA GLY A 134 5.61 -8.90 0.02
C GLY A 134 5.67 -9.74 1.30
N THR A 135 6.85 -10.03 1.85
CA THR A 135 6.97 -10.86 3.07
C THR A 135 6.16 -10.28 4.23
N HIS A 136 6.15 -8.96 4.39
CA HIS A 136 5.39 -8.29 5.44
C HIS A 136 3.90 -8.24 5.12
N ASP A 137 3.52 -7.92 3.89
CA ASP A 137 2.13 -7.91 3.40
C ASP A 137 1.45 -9.26 3.62
N LEU A 138 2.15 -10.34 3.26
CA LEU A 138 1.64 -11.71 3.36
C LEU A 138 1.50 -12.20 4.81
N THR A 139 2.05 -11.47 5.79
CA THR A 139 2.03 -11.85 7.21
C THR A 139 1.34 -10.81 8.11
N ALA A 140 0.78 -9.73 7.54
CA ALA A 140 0.20 -8.62 8.29
C ALA A 140 -1.27 -8.81 8.73
N PHE A 141 -1.89 -9.94 8.38
CA PHE A 141 -3.27 -10.24 8.75
C PHE A 141 -3.36 -10.64 10.22
N TYR A 142 -4.19 -9.92 10.97
CA TYR A 142 -4.31 -10.10 12.41
C TYR A 142 -5.51 -10.97 12.80
N ILE A 143 -6.59 -10.91 12.03
CA ILE A 143 -7.89 -11.53 12.33
C ILE A 143 -8.16 -12.69 11.38
N GLU A 144 -8.08 -12.45 10.07
CA GLU A 144 -8.33 -13.48 9.07
C GLU A 144 -7.11 -14.39 8.92
N GLN A 145 -7.37 -15.69 8.88
CA GLN A 145 -6.36 -16.72 8.63
C GLN A 145 -6.49 -17.24 7.20
N ASP A 146 -5.45 -17.90 6.70
CA ASP A 146 -5.45 -18.59 5.40
C ASP A 146 -5.83 -17.69 4.21
N VAL A 147 -5.52 -16.40 4.31
CA VAL A 147 -5.91 -15.37 3.32
C VAL A 147 -5.42 -15.71 1.92
N TRP A 148 -4.24 -16.30 1.83
CA TRP A 148 -3.54 -16.61 0.59
C TRP A 148 -3.68 -18.06 0.14
N ALA A 149 -4.43 -18.89 0.88
CA ALA A 149 -4.34 -20.35 0.77
C ALA A 149 -4.66 -20.91 -0.63
N THR A 150 -5.48 -20.21 -1.41
CA THR A 150 -5.83 -20.61 -2.78
C THR A 150 -5.32 -19.64 -3.84
N SER A 151 -4.55 -18.63 -3.43
CA SER A 151 -3.98 -17.63 -4.33
C SER A 151 -2.63 -18.11 -4.87
N THR A 152 -2.30 -17.70 -6.09
CA THR A 152 -0.92 -17.80 -6.60
C THR A 152 -0.19 -16.51 -6.28
N ILE A 153 0.93 -16.57 -5.57
CA ILE A 153 1.70 -15.37 -5.22
C ILE A 153 2.80 -15.14 -6.26
N VAL A 154 2.88 -13.91 -6.78
CA VAL A 154 4.00 -13.44 -7.60
C VAL A 154 4.60 -12.23 -6.92
N ASP A 155 5.90 -12.27 -6.65
CA ASP A 155 6.62 -11.15 -6.09
C ASP A 155 7.57 -10.57 -7.13
N THR A 156 7.29 -9.33 -7.53
CA THR A 156 8.06 -8.62 -8.56
C THR A 156 9.49 -8.34 -8.12
N GLN A 157 9.79 -8.30 -6.82
CA GLN A 157 11.18 -8.17 -6.35
C GLN A 157 12.06 -9.33 -6.85
N TRP A 158 11.50 -10.54 -6.98
CA TRP A 158 12.23 -11.69 -7.52
C TRP A 158 12.27 -11.69 -9.05
N LEU A 159 11.22 -11.21 -9.72
CA LEU A 159 11.20 -11.09 -11.18
C LEU A 159 12.29 -10.13 -11.70
N TYR A 160 12.64 -9.14 -10.88
CA TYR A 160 13.63 -8.12 -11.15
C TYR A 160 14.92 -8.29 -10.35
N SER A 161 15.16 -9.49 -9.79
CA SER A 161 16.43 -9.79 -9.13
C SER A 161 17.60 -9.51 -10.09
N GLY A 162 18.58 -8.73 -9.62
CA GLY A 162 19.74 -8.30 -10.41
C GLY A 162 19.67 -6.85 -10.89
N VAL A 163 18.50 -6.21 -10.92
CA VAL A 163 18.38 -4.78 -11.23
C VAL A 163 19.26 -3.97 -10.28
N ALA A 164 20.01 -3.01 -10.84
CA ALA A 164 21.00 -2.21 -10.13
C ALA A 164 22.05 -3.05 -9.37
N GLY A 165 22.32 -4.29 -9.83
CA GLY A 165 23.24 -5.22 -9.18
C GLY A 165 22.73 -5.78 -7.84
N ASN A 166 21.44 -5.61 -7.52
CA ASN A 166 20.85 -6.02 -6.26
C ASN A 166 19.97 -7.27 -6.43
N SER A 167 20.21 -8.31 -5.63
CA SER A 167 19.40 -9.54 -5.65
C SER A 167 17.99 -9.35 -5.11
N LYS A 168 17.76 -8.28 -4.33
CA LYS A 168 16.46 -7.85 -3.79
C LYS A 168 16.33 -6.34 -3.98
N PRO A 169 16.13 -5.86 -5.22
CA PRO A 169 16.02 -4.43 -5.48
C PRO A 169 14.82 -3.85 -4.73
N SER A 170 14.90 -2.57 -4.39
CA SER A 170 13.73 -1.86 -3.89
C SER A 170 12.75 -1.57 -5.02
N LEU A 171 11.48 -1.30 -4.67
CA LEU A 171 10.50 -0.90 -5.66
C LEU A 171 10.95 0.36 -6.42
N LEU A 172 11.57 1.31 -5.72
CA LEU A 172 12.13 2.52 -6.31
C LEU A 172 13.20 2.19 -7.36
N ASP A 173 14.18 1.33 -7.02
CA ASP A 173 15.25 0.95 -7.96
C ASP A 173 14.66 0.31 -9.23
N CYS A 174 13.67 -0.57 -9.08
CA CYS A 174 12.99 -1.19 -10.21
C CYS A 174 12.22 -0.18 -11.05
N VAL A 175 11.49 0.74 -10.40
CA VAL A 175 10.68 1.75 -11.08
C VAL A 175 11.56 2.72 -11.86
N GLU A 176 12.64 3.23 -11.27
CA GLU A 176 13.58 4.12 -11.95
C GLU A 176 14.27 3.41 -13.11
N SER A 177 14.82 2.20 -12.89
CA SER A 177 15.52 1.43 -13.92
C SER A 177 14.62 1.03 -15.08
N GLU A 178 13.48 0.40 -14.77
CA GLU A 178 12.66 -0.31 -15.75
C GLU A 178 11.59 0.57 -16.38
N LEU A 179 11.02 1.49 -15.59
CA LEU A 179 9.92 2.36 -16.04
C LEU A 179 10.39 3.78 -16.36
N GLY A 180 11.59 4.20 -15.92
CA GLY A 180 12.12 5.54 -16.16
C GLY A 180 11.37 6.64 -15.42
N LEU A 181 10.88 6.34 -14.21
CA LEU A 181 10.08 7.26 -13.39
C LEU A 181 10.91 7.84 -12.23
N ASP A 182 11.71 8.88 -12.53
CA ASP A 182 12.68 9.50 -11.61
C ASP A 182 12.06 10.29 -10.41
N HIS A 183 10.73 10.27 -10.27
CA HIS A 183 9.98 11.04 -9.26
C HIS A 183 8.98 10.18 -8.46
N PHE A 184 9.06 8.86 -8.59
CA PHE A 184 8.25 7.92 -7.81
C PHE A 184 8.45 8.17 -6.30
N ARG A 185 7.34 8.29 -5.54
CA ARG A 185 7.33 8.62 -4.09
C ARG A 185 7.97 9.95 -3.68
N SER A 186 8.18 10.89 -4.61
CA SER A 186 8.82 12.20 -4.33
C SER A 186 8.06 13.09 -3.33
N GLY A 187 6.79 12.76 -3.01
CA GLY A 187 5.99 13.41 -1.96
C GLY A 187 6.43 13.09 -0.52
N GLY A 188 7.35 12.14 -0.32
CA GLY A 188 7.97 11.84 0.98
C GLY A 188 7.16 10.96 1.93
N GLU A 189 5.89 10.68 1.63
CA GLU A 189 5.09 9.62 2.27
C GLU A 189 4.75 8.56 1.22
N HIS A 190 4.88 7.29 1.59
CA HIS A 190 4.46 6.17 0.76
C HIS A 190 2.93 6.12 0.66
N SER A 191 2.47 5.63 -0.49
CA SER A 191 1.06 5.39 -0.77
C SER A 191 0.93 3.99 -1.33
N PRO A 192 0.17 3.09 -0.67
CA PRO A 192 0.01 1.73 -1.18
C PRO A 192 -0.70 1.70 -2.54
N VAL A 193 -1.46 2.75 -2.88
CA VAL A 193 -2.04 2.90 -4.22
C VAL A 193 -0.95 3.14 -5.28
N GLU A 194 0.00 4.03 -4.99
CA GLU A 194 1.13 4.33 -5.90
C GLU A 194 2.01 3.08 -6.06
N ASP A 195 2.24 2.37 -4.96
CA ASP A 195 3.13 1.22 -4.90
C ASP A 195 2.53 -0.03 -5.55
N ALA A 196 1.23 -0.29 -5.33
CA ALA A 196 0.51 -1.35 -6.03
C ALA A 196 0.45 -1.09 -7.54
N GLU A 197 0.32 0.17 -7.97
CA GLU A 197 0.28 0.53 -9.39
C GLU A 197 1.66 0.37 -10.04
N ALA A 198 2.73 0.81 -9.37
CA ALA A 198 4.10 0.56 -9.83
C ALA A 198 4.39 -0.95 -9.93
N THR A 199 3.97 -1.73 -8.92
CA THR A 199 4.06 -3.19 -8.93
C THR A 199 3.30 -3.79 -10.12
N ARG A 200 2.12 -3.26 -10.45
CA ARG A 200 1.34 -3.66 -11.64
C ARG A 200 2.11 -3.40 -12.93
N GLN A 201 2.66 -2.20 -13.10
CA GLN A 201 3.42 -1.85 -14.30
C GLN A 201 4.64 -2.74 -14.49
N LEU A 202 5.40 -3.00 -13.42
CA LEU A 202 6.52 -3.94 -13.43
C LEU A 202 6.08 -5.35 -13.82
N TYR A 203 5.01 -5.88 -13.21
CA TYR A 203 4.51 -7.21 -13.56
C TYR A 203 4.09 -7.31 -15.03
N LEU A 204 3.35 -6.32 -15.56
CA LEU A 204 2.89 -6.33 -16.95
C LEU A 204 4.07 -6.23 -17.93
N ARG A 205 5.09 -5.43 -17.60
CA ARG A 205 6.34 -5.34 -18.38
C ARG A 205 7.11 -6.65 -18.38
N ALA A 206 7.21 -7.34 -17.24
CA ALA A 206 7.82 -8.66 -17.18
C ALA A 206 7.08 -9.67 -18.06
N GLN A 207 5.75 -9.59 -18.12
CA GLN A 207 4.92 -10.48 -18.94
C GLN A 207 4.98 -10.16 -20.45
N SER A 208 5.21 -8.91 -20.84
CA SER A 208 5.41 -8.54 -22.26
C SER A 208 6.77 -8.97 -22.82
N GLY A 209 7.71 -9.36 -21.95
CA GLY A 209 9.08 -9.72 -22.34
C GLY A 209 10.00 -8.51 -22.57
N GLU A 210 9.50 -7.29 -22.33
CA GLU A 210 10.23 -6.03 -22.53
C GLU A 210 11.10 -5.70 -21.30
N ARG A 211 12.12 -6.51 -21.02
CA ARG A 211 13.15 -6.15 -20.02
C ARG A 211 14.23 -5.31 -20.68
N LYS A 212 14.68 -4.23 -20.04
CA LYS A 212 15.93 -3.58 -20.46
C LYS A 212 17.05 -4.59 -20.18
N SER A 213 17.79 -4.98 -21.21
CA SER A 213 19.03 -5.71 -20.99
C SER A 213 20.00 -4.73 -20.34
N ASP A 214 20.41 -5.01 -19.11
CA ASP A 214 21.65 -4.45 -18.57
C ASP A 214 22.79 -5.07 -19.39
N ASP A 215 23.05 -4.50 -20.58
CA ASP A 215 24.22 -4.83 -21.36
C ASP A 215 25.43 -4.41 -20.51
N ALA A 216 25.98 -5.41 -19.83
CA ALA A 216 27.25 -5.33 -19.16
C ALA A 216 28.25 -4.73 -20.15
N LYS A 217 28.83 -3.58 -19.76
CA LYS A 217 29.94 -2.96 -20.48
C LYS A 217 30.99 -4.03 -20.75
N VAL A 218 31.10 -4.44 -22.02
CA VAL A 218 32.28 -5.17 -22.49
C VAL A 218 33.42 -4.16 -22.44
N ASP A 219 34.35 -4.43 -21.54
CA ASP A 219 35.60 -3.71 -21.39
C ASP A 219 36.41 -3.87 -22.69
N GLU A 220 36.33 -2.90 -23.60
CA GLU A 220 37.33 -2.73 -24.66
C GLU A 220 38.61 -2.20 -24.01
N GLY A 221 39.38 -3.14 -23.44
CA GLY A 221 40.61 -2.87 -22.71
C GLY A 221 41.76 -3.77 -23.15
N ASP A 222 42.51 -3.27 -24.13
CA ASP A 222 43.94 -3.52 -24.37
C ASP A 222 44.37 -4.86 -25.01
N SER A 223 44.31 -4.90 -26.35
CA SER A 223 45.20 -5.72 -27.16
C SER A 223 46.38 -4.88 -27.66
N SER A 224 47.31 -4.54 -26.79
CA SER A 224 48.62 -4.06 -27.24
C SER A 224 49.75 -4.65 -26.39
N HIS A 225 50.77 -5.13 -27.10
CA HIS A 225 52.05 -5.65 -26.61
C HIS A 225 52.10 -7.09 -26.06
N TYR A 226 52.48 -8.03 -26.94
CA TYR A 226 53.78 -8.69 -26.78
C TYR A 226 54.34 -9.07 -28.16
N ARG A 227 55.39 -8.36 -28.57
CA ARG A 227 56.26 -8.70 -29.70
C ARG A 227 57.69 -8.76 -29.18
N HIS A 228 58.34 -9.88 -29.51
CA HIS A 228 59.79 -10.17 -29.56
C HIS A 228 60.53 -10.57 -28.28
N GLY A 229 61.25 -11.71 -28.38
CA GLY A 229 62.44 -11.94 -27.57
C GLY A 229 63.08 -13.33 -27.60
N ARG A 230 63.65 -13.71 -28.76
CA ARG A 230 64.71 -14.72 -28.99
C ARG A 230 64.44 -16.21 -28.80
#